data_AF-U5C4K6-F1
#
_entry.id   AF-U5C4K6-F1
#
_cell.length_a   1.000
_cell.length_b   1.000
_cell.length_c   1.000
_cell.angle_alpha   90.00
_cell.angle_beta   90.00
_cell.angle_gamma   90.00
#
_symmetry.space_group_name_H-M   'P 1'
#
loop_
_entity.id
_entity.type
_entity.pdbx_description
1 polymer ?
#
loop_
_entity_poly.entity_id
_entity_poly.type
_entity_poly.pdbx_seq_one_letter_code
_entity_poly.pdbx_strand_id
1 'polypeptide(L)'
;MGKYFWLLSFFIFSCSSREPKSPEFISRELTEFITDTLYFEKDEFTKNLPTKFSFFEKSDSSLLYCWSANRLLQYAYPSGKLISSTNFFAEGPDGIGAYISGTLITDDGLFFISDQKEIVHTDLGGKVVRRYLLPAVPGERLGANFSTMNGNEMSYNAESKVLVLADVPFVLKAANMSYRDWLWKLDTQTGDFATVGFGYPEIYKEYYDDPELGMFSHTYLEDKGLFVISFAANDSLLLLDTDQTLWVDGGSTRSLTFQKGKTEPRGEWTVFLPSMETSRYKGTQFDPYRKRFWRYVDIQTYKLEEDKFKNESSFIVLDQDFNKVAELFFDNRKILTTGFSTPNGFYLKLAEQDSDDREAYLRIQL
;
A
#
# COMPACT_ATOMS: atom_id res chain seq x y z
N MET A 1 -30.87 -72.30 24.20
CA MET A 1 -31.49 -70.95 24.22
C MET A 1 -30.81 -70.13 25.31
N GLY A 2 -30.39 -68.89 25.01
CA GLY A 2 -29.79 -67.94 25.96
C GLY A 2 -28.29 -67.72 25.71
N LYS A 3 -27.91 -66.93 24.70
CA LYS A 3 -27.67 -65.47 24.69
C LYS A 3 -26.22 -65.11 25.09
N TYR A 4 -25.47 -64.71 24.06
CA TYR A 4 -24.14 -64.10 24.08
C TYR A 4 -24.10 -62.83 24.95
N PHE A 5 -22.99 -62.60 25.64
CA PHE A 5 -22.57 -61.26 26.04
C PHE A 5 -21.04 -61.15 25.89
N TRP A 6 -20.62 -60.73 24.70
CA TRP A 6 -19.27 -60.24 24.43
C TRP A 6 -19.19 -58.80 24.94
N LEU A 7 -18.45 -58.57 26.02
CA LEU A 7 -18.09 -57.22 26.46
C LEU A 7 -16.95 -56.72 25.58
N LEU A 8 -17.31 -55.92 24.56
CA LEU A 8 -16.36 -55.16 23.75
C LEU A 8 -15.98 -53.90 24.53
N SER A 9 -14.76 -53.86 25.09
CA SER A 9 -14.18 -52.63 25.65
C SER A 9 -13.95 -51.61 24.54
N PHE A 10 -14.87 -50.66 24.40
CA PHE A 10 -14.64 -49.42 23.67
C PHE A 10 -13.69 -48.54 24.50
N PHE A 11 -12.40 -48.57 24.18
CA PHE A 11 -11.48 -47.48 24.52
C PHE A 11 -11.82 -46.28 23.64
N ILE A 12 -12.65 -45.38 24.17
CA ILE A 12 -12.88 -44.07 23.56
C ILE A 12 -11.64 -43.22 23.88
N PHE A 13 -10.66 -43.22 22.98
CA PHE A 13 -9.62 -42.21 22.96
C PHE A 13 -10.29 -40.86 22.65
N SER A 14 -10.66 -40.13 23.69
CA SER A 14 -10.97 -38.71 23.59
C SER A 14 -9.67 -37.97 23.32
N CYS A 15 -9.22 -37.97 22.07
CA CYS A 15 -8.31 -36.94 21.57
C CYS A 15 -9.05 -35.61 21.66
N SER A 16 -8.90 -34.91 22.79
CA SER A 16 -9.18 -33.49 22.85
C SER A 16 -8.19 -32.82 21.91
N SER A 17 -8.59 -32.58 20.67
CA SER A 17 -7.94 -31.60 19.82
C SER A 17 -8.00 -30.28 20.59
N ARG A 18 -6.89 -29.88 21.20
CA ARG A 18 -6.69 -28.48 21.60
C ARG A 18 -6.81 -27.72 20.30
N GLU A 19 -7.95 -27.07 20.09
CA GLU A 19 -8.03 -26.02 19.09
C GLU A 19 -6.85 -25.08 19.35
N PRO A 20 -6.02 -24.80 18.34
CA PRO A 20 -4.99 -23.79 18.48
C PRO A 20 -5.71 -22.53 18.91
N LYS A 21 -5.37 -22.02 20.11
CA LYS A 21 -5.88 -20.72 20.56
C LYS A 21 -5.56 -19.72 19.46
N SER A 22 -6.58 -19.17 18.83
CA SER A 22 -6.42 -18.01 17.96
C SER A 22 -5.60 -16.98 18.72
N PRO A 23 -4.55 -16.40 18.12
CA PRO A 23 -3.74 -15.40 18.80
C PRO A 23 -4.66 -14.29 19.33
N GLU A 24 -4.43 -13.90 20.58
CA GLU A 24 -5.21 -12.84 21.22
C GLU A 24 -5.00 -11.52 20.46
N PHE A 25 -6.09 -10.82 20.16
CA PHE A 25 -6.03 -9.54 19.46
C PHE A 25 -5.31 -8.48 20.31
N ILE A 26 -4.33 -7.78 19.72
CA ILE A 26 -3.48 -6.80 20.41
C ILE A 26 -3.94 -5.38 20.08
N SER A 27 -4.18 -4.53 21.09
CA SER A 27 -4.51 -3.10 20.89
C SER A 27 -3.62 -2.24 21.78
N ARG A 28 -2.56 -1.64 21.20
CA ARG A 28 -1.48 -0.96 21.96
C ARG A 28 -0.79 0.13 21.15
N GLU A 29 0.12 0.87 21.77
CA GLU A 29 0.96 1.86 21.07
C GLU A 29 2.01 1.16 20.20
N LEU A 30 2.20 1.63 18.97
CA LEU A 30 3.19 1.12 18.00
C LEU A 30 4.62 1.15 18.57
N THR A 31 4.91 2.13 19.44
CA THR A 31 6.23 2.31 20.05
C THR A 31 6.65 1.15 20.94
N GLU A 32 5.71 0.37 21.47
CA GLU A 32 6.02 -0.84 22.25
C GLU A 32 6.61 -1.97 21.39
N PHE A 33 6.47 -1.89 20.06
CA PHE A 33 6.93 -2.91 19.09
C PHE A 33 8.17 -2.47 18.30
N ILE A 34 8.74 -1.30 18.62
CA ILE A 34 10.00 -0.84 18.04
C ILE A 34 11.15 -1.62 18.67
N THR A 35 11.88 -2.37 17.86
CA THR A 35 12.98 -3.22 18.33
C THR A 35 14.36 -2.70 17.94
N ASP A 36 14.46 -1.80 16.97
CA ASP A 36 15.72 -1.29 16.42
C ASP A 36 15.46 -0.06 15.54
N THR A 37 16.54 0.64 15.16
CA THR A 37 16.52 1.77 14.24
C THR A 37 17.63 1.63 13.21
N LEU A 38 17.28 1.69 11.93
CA LEU A 38 18.24 1.81 10.84
C LEU A 38 18.42 3.26 10.44
N TYR A 39 19.65 3.62 10.09
CA TYR A 39 20.01 4.94 9.62
C TYR A 39 20.55 4.84 8.21
N PHE A 40 19.99 5.59 7.28
CA PHE A 40 20.46 5.66 5.90
C PHE A 40 21.14 7.00 5.62
N GLU A 41 22.28 6.93 4.95
CA GLU A 41 23.05 8.09 4.54
C GLU A 41 22.37 8.85 3.38
N LYS A 42 22.46 10.18 3.43
CA LYS A 42 22.08 11.07 2.34
C LYS A 42 23.33 11.58 1.66
N ASP A 43 23.21 11.87 0.37
CA ASP A 43 24.19 12.68 -0.35
C ASP A 43 23.72 14.13 -0.46
N GLU A 44 24.59 15.00 -0.97
CA GLU A 44 24.33 16.44 -1.12
C GLU A 44 23.13 16.77 -2.04
N PHE A 45 22.69 15.81 -2.85
CA PHE A 45 21.57 15.95 -3.78
C PHE A 45 20.27 15.36 -3.24
N THR A 46 20.29 14.77 -2.04
CA THR A 46 19.15 14.10 -1.44
C THR A 46 18.68 14.85 -0.20
N LYS A 47 17.64 15.67 -0.36
CA LYS A 47 17.08 16.43 0.77
C LYS A 47 16.40 15.52 1.80
N ASN A 48 15.55 14.62 1.31
CA ASN A 48 14.82 13.63 2.10
C ASN A 48 14.86 12.28 1.41
N LEU A 49 15.00 11.20 2.17
CA LEU A 49 14.81 9.85 1.66
C LEU A 49 13.32 9.49 1.61
N PRO A 50 12.92 8.62 0.67
CA PRO A 50 11.55 8.13 0.59
C PRO A 50 11.22 7.21 1.77
N THR A 51 9.94 6.97 1.99
CA THR A 51 9.47 6.01 3.02
C THR A 51 9.61 4.55 2.59
N LYS A 52 9.75 4.29 1.29
CA LYS A 52 9.73 2.95 0.70
C LYS A 52 11.05 2.60 0.03
N PHE A 53 11.44 1.36 0.22
CA PHE A 53 12.59 0.73 -0.41
C PHE A 53 12.19 -0.65 -0.91
N SER A 54 12.76 -1.07 -2.04
CA SER A 54 12.72 -2.45 -2.48
C SER A 54 13.95 -3.18 -1.94
N PHE A 55 13.73 -4.29 -1.23
CA PHE A 55 14.79 -5.14 -0.70
C PHE A 55 15.12 -6.26 -1.68
N PHE A 56 16.42 -6.50 -1.89
CA PHE A 56 16.91 -7.59 -2.73
C PHE A 56 18.05 -8.33 -2.02
N GLU A 57 17.93 -9.66 -1.98
CA GLU A 57 18.99 -10.55 -1.51
C GLU A 57 19.81 -11.03 -2.70
N LYS A 58 21.12 -10.77 -2.70
CA LYS A 58 22.08 -11.35 -3.64
C LYS A 58 22.99 -12.32 -2.88
N SER A 59 23.62 -13.25 -3.59
CA SER A 59 24.41 -14.36 -3.01
C SER A 59 25.33 -13.96 -1.84
N ASP A 60 25.95 -12.78 -1.92
CA ASP A 60 26.94 -12.30 -0.94
C ASP A 60 26.59 -10.92 -0.35
N SER A 61 25.41 -10.38 -0.62
CA SER A 61 25.02 -9.04 -0.14
C SER A 61 23.51 -8.81 -0.21
N SER A 62 22.97 -8.15 0.81
CA SER A 62 21.60 -7.64 0.79
C SER A 62 21.59 -6.14 0.48
N LEU A 63 20.68 -5.72 -0.37
CA LEU A 63 20.61 -4.36 -0.92
C LEU A 63 19.21 -3.77 -0.74
N LEU A 64 19.17 -2.45 -0.58
CA LEU A 64 17.93 -1.68 -0.62
C LEU A 64 18.01 -0.67 -1.77
N TYR A 65 16.93 -0.53 -2.52
CA TYR A 65 16.82 0.44 -3.60
C TYR A 65 15.64 1.36 -3.36
N CYS A 66 15.79 2.64 -3.67
CA CYS A 66 14.67 3.57 -3.64
C CYS A 66 14.77 4.61 -4.75
N TRP A 67 13.60 5.09 -5.16
CA TRP A 67 13.46 6.16 -6.13
C TRP A 67 13.36 7.51 -5.43
N SER A 68 14.21 8.47 -5.80
CA SER A 68 14.16 9.84 -5.28
C SER A 68 14.60 10.84 -6.35
N ALA A 69 13.76 11.82 -6.66
CA ALA A 69 14.08 12.94 -7.55
C ALA A 69 14.78 12.55 -8.87
N ASN A 70 14.20 11.60 -9.63
CA ASN A 70 14.77 11.07 -10.87
C ASN A 70 16.08 10.28 -10.71
N ARG A 71 16.33 9.76 -9.51
CA ARG A 71 17.50 8.96 -9.19
C ARG A 71 17.07 7.65 -8.56
N LEU A 72 17.74 6.58 -8.97
CA LEU A 72 17.72 5.31 -8.25
C LEU A 72 18.90 5.31 -7.29
N LEU A 73 18.59 5.33 -5.99
CA LEU A 73 19.59 5.22 -4.93
C LEU A 73 19.70 3.76 -4.48
N GLN A 74 20.92 3.27 -4.30
CA GLN A 74 21.21 1.92 -3.85
C GLN A 74 21.98 1.96 -2.52
N TYR A 75 21.51 1.20 -1.54
CA TYR A 75 22.05 1.14 -0.19
C TYR A 75 22.52 -0.27 0.17
N ALA A 76 23.59 -0.33 0.95
CA ALA A 76 24.02 -1.54 1.65
C ALA A 76 23.07 -1.81 2.82
N TYR A 77 22.54 -3.02 2.92
CA TYR A 77 21.76 -3.46 4.07
C TYR A 77 22.58 -4.42 4.95
N PRO A 78 22.51 -4.31 6.30
CA PRO A 78 21.75 -3.35 7.09
C PRO A 78 22.51 -2.04 7.39
N SER A 79 23.73 -1.85 6.88
CA SER A 79 24.59 -0.74 7.31
C SER A 79 24.07 0.66 6.93
N GLY A 80 23.16 0.75 5.96
CA GLY A 80 22.55 2.00 5.51
C GLY A 80 23.48 2.93 4.73
N LYS A 81 24.63 2.41 4.28
CA LYS A 81 25.60 3.14 3.48
C LYS A 81 25.11 3.29 2.05
N LEU A 82 25.14 4.50 1.51
CA LEU A 82 24.86 4.73 0.09
C LEU A 82 25.99 4.12 -0.76
N ILE A 83 25.64 3.19 -1.65
CA ILE A 83 26.58 2.50 -2.54
C ILE A 83 26.70 3.24 -3.87
N SER A 84 25.56 3.59 -4.47
CA SER A 84 25.51 4.20 -5.79
C SER A 84 24.22 4.99 -6.01
N SER A 85 24.26 5.82 -7.04
CA SER A 85 23.12 6.58 -7.55
C SER A 85 23.14 6.55 -9.08
N THR A 86 22.01 6.19 -9.68
CA THR A 86 21.81 6.23 -11.13
C THR A 86 20.82 7.33 -11.48
N ASN A 87 21.18 8.22 -12.41
CA ASN A 87 20.30 9.30 -12.87
C ASN A 87 19.42 8.83 -14.03
N PHE A 88 18.19 9.33 -14.05
CA PHE A 88 17.22 9.12 -15.11
C PHE A 88 16.84 10.47 -15.70
N PHE A 89 16.67 10.52 -17.02
CA PHE A 89 16.39 11.75 -17.74
C PHE A 89 14.97 11.75 -18.26
N ALA A 90 14.35 12.94 -18.35
CA ALA A 90 13.01 13.07 -18.89
C ALA A 90 12.96 12.82 -20.41
N GLU A 91 14.01 13.23 -21.12
CA GLU A 91 14.10 13.24 -22.58
C GLU A 91 15.24 12.35 -23.09
N GLY A 92 15.26 12.11 -24.40
CA GLY A 92 16.24 11.27 -25.08
C GLY A 92 15.73 9.85 -25.37
N PRO A 93 16.56 8.99 -25.99
CA PRO A 93 16.16 7.61 -26.33
C PRO A 93 15.76 6.80 -25.10
N ASP A 94 16.43 7.06 -23.98
CA ASP A 94 16.18 6.43 -22.67
C ASP A 94 15.34 7.33 -21.73
N GLY A 95 14.66 8.35 -22.27
CA GLY A 95 13.89 9.30 -21.48
C GLY A 95 12.66 8.66 -20.82
N ILE A 96 12.46 8.86 -19.52
CA ILE A 96 11.31 8.28 -18.78
C ILE A 96 10.08 9.21 -18.74
N GLY A 97 10.12 10.36 -19.41
CA GLY A 97 9.07 11.38 -19.38
C GLY A 97 9.26 12.40 -18.26
N ALA A 98 8.51 13.50 -18.34
CA ALA A 98 8.65 14.63 -17.42
C ALA A 98 7.80 14.50 -16.17
N TYR A 99 6.67 13.80 -16.26
CA TYR A 99 5.74 13.59 -15.16
C TYR A 99 5.62 12.10 -14.84
N ILE A 100 6.04 11.72 -13.63
CA ILE A 100 5.99 10.34 -13.14
C ILE A 100 4.91 10.21 -12.08
N SER A 101 3.83 9.48 -12.38
CA SER A 101 2.72 9.25 -11.44
C SER A 101 2.81 7.93 -10.69
N GLY A 102 3.81 7.10 -11.02
CA GLY A 102 4.13 5.93 -10.25
C GLY A 102 5.43 5.25 -10.63
N THR A 103 6.01 4.55 -9.66
CA THR A 103 7.27 3.82 -9.78
C THR A 103 7.19 2.47 -9.09
N LEU A 104 7.87 1.48 -9.67
CA LEU A 104 8.09 0.17 -9.06
C LEU A 104 9.52 -0.29 -9.39
N ILE A 105 10.24 -0.76 -8.38
CA ILE A 105 11.60 -1.30 -8.52
C ILE A 105 11.54 -2.80 -8.28
N THR A 106 12.04 -3.57 -9.25
CA THR A 106 12.04 -5.04 -9.29
C THR A 106 13.43 -5.56 -9.66
N ASP A 107 13.65 -6.87 -9.57
CA ASP A 107 14.89 -7.49 -10.07
C ASP A 107 15.05 -7.35 -11.60
N ASP A 108 13.93 -7.25 -12.33
CA ASP A 108 13.89 -7.05 -13.79
C ASP A 108 14.12 -5.58 -14.18
N GLY A 109 14.27 -4.67 -13.22
CA GLY A 109 14.43 -3.24 -13.45
C GLY A 109 13.28 -2.39 -12.89
N LEU A 110 13.02 -1.23 -13.50
CA LEU A 110 12.06 -0.24 -13.01
C LEU A 110 10.89 -0.07 -13.97
N PHE A 111 9.69 0.04 -13.42
CA PHE A 111 8.50 0.43 -14.16
C PHE A 111 8.07 1.84 -13.74
N PHE A 112 7.79 2.69 -14.71
CA PHE A 112 7.32 4.05 -14.52
C PHE A 112 5.97 4.25 -15.19
N ILE A 113 5.01 4.86 -14.49
CA ILE A 113 3.82 5.43 -15.12
C ILE A 113 4.20 6.83 -15.59
N SER A 114 4.39 6.99 -16.90
CA SER A 114 4.96 8.18 -17.53
C SER A 114 3.90 9.01 -18.24
N ASP A 115 3.85 10.30 -17.91
CA ASP A 115 3.03 11.34 -18.52
C ASP A 115 1.53 11.01 -18.63
N GLN A 116 1.03 10.05 -17.81
CA GLN A 116 -0.30 9.45 -17.91
C GLN A 116 -0.61 8.86 -19.30
N LYS A 117 0.42 8.42 -20.03
CA LYS A 117 0.31 7.90 -21.40
C LYS A 117 0.88 6.51 -21.58
N GLU A 118 1.93 6.16 -20.86
CA GLU A 118 2.61 4.89 -21.06
C GLU A 118 3.24 4.35 -19.77
N ILE A 119 3.50 3.04 -19.77
CA ILE A 119 4.42 2.40 -18.85
C ILE A 119 5.79 2.32 -19.53
N VAL A 120 6.81 2.86 -18.88
CA VAL A 120 8.20 2.75 -19.32
C VAL A 120 8.90 1.73 -18.43
N HIS A 121 9.46 0.68 -19.04
CA HIS A 121 10.28 -0.32 -18.35
C HIS A 121 11.75 -0.07 -18.67
N THR A 122 12.57 0.10 -17.64
CA THR A 122 14.03 0.30 -17.75
C THR A 122 14.78 -0.79 -17.02
N ASP A 123 16.07 -0.97 -17.34
CA ASP A 123 16.99 -1.66 -16.43
C ASP A 123 17.34 -0.77 -15.21
N LEU A 124 18.11 -1.32 -14.26
CA LEU A 124 18.59 -0.56 -13.09
C LEU A 124 19.65 0.52 -13.45
N GLY A 125 20.19 0.48 -14.67
CA GLY A 125 21.14 1.46 -15.20
C GLY A 125 20.48 2.65 -15.89
N GLY A 126 19.15 2.63 -16.01
CA GLY A 126 18.35 3.69 -16.62
C GLY A 126 18.17 3.57 -18.13
N LYS A 127 18.56 2.45 -18.74
CA LYS A 127 18.30 2.20 -20.16
C LYS A 127 16.87 1.72 -20.36
N VAL A 128 16.14 2.31 -21.31
CA VAL A 128 14.78 1.89 -21.64
C VAL A 128 14.81 0.56 -22.37
N VAL A 129 14.08 -0.42 -21.82
CA VAL A 129 13.93 -1.76 -22.36
C VAL A 129 12.68 -1.82 -23.24
N ARG A 130 11.54 -1.35 -22.73
CA ARG A 130 10.24 -1.38 -23.40
C ARG A 130 9.35 -0.22 -22.97
N ARG A 131 8.35 0.09 -23.81
CA ARG A 131 7.28 1.05 -23.54
C ARG A 131 5.94 0.41 -23.88
N TYR A 132 4.92 0.68 -23.07
CA TYR A 132 3.57 0.16 -23.26
C TYR A 132 2.57 1.31 -23.16
N LEU A 133 1.80 1.56 -24.21
CA LEU A 133 0.77 2.60 -24.17
C LEU A 133 -0.29 2.21 -23.15
N LEU A 134 -0.67 3.15 -22.29
CA LEU A 134 -1.78 2.97 -21.37
C LEU A 134 -3.09 2.91 -22.15
N PRO A 135 -4.04 2.06 -21.72
CA PRO A 135 -5.31 1.92 -22.40
C PRO A 135 -6.16 3.19 -22.24
N ALA A 136 -6.95 3.49 -23.27
CA ALA A 136 -7.97 4.53 -23.18
C ALA A 136 -9.11 4.06 -22.28
N VAL A 137 -9.67 4.98 -21.49
CA VAL A 137 -10.87 4.72 -20.68
C VAL A 137 -12.12 5.32 -21.34
N PRO A 138 -13.32 4.76 -21.11
CA PRO A 138 -14.57 5.31 -21.61
C PRO A 138 -14.77 6.77 -21.18
N GLY A 139 -15.43 7.58 -22.02
CA GLY A 139 -15.67 9.01 -21.71
C GLY A 139 -16.43 9.26 -20.40
N GLU A 140 -17.28 8.32 -19.97
CA GLU A 140 -18.01 8.35 -18.69
C GLU A 140 -17.08 8.32 -17.46
N ARG A 141 -15.86 7.80 -17.62
CA ARG A 141 -14.81 7.81 -16.59
C ARG A 141 -14.23 9.21 -16.38
N LEU A 142 -14.55 10.18 -17.26
CA LEU A 142 -14.10 11.58 -17.26
C LEU A 142 -12.57 11.77 -17.39
N GLY A 143 -11.81 10.68 -17.47
CA GLY A 143 -10.36 10.66 -17.66
C GLY A 143 -9.70 9.54 -16.85
N ALA A 144 -8.72 8.87 -17.45
CA ALA A 144 -7.89 7.89 -16.75
C ALA A 144 -6.94 8.63 -15.79
N ASN A 145 -6.62 7.98 -14.68
CA ASN A 145 -5.62 8.47 -13.74
C ASN A 145 -4.88 7.27 -13.15
N PHE A 146 -3.93 6.76 -13.94
CA PHE A 146 -3.06 5.68 -13.52
C PHE A 146 -2.03 6.24 -12.54
N SER A 147 -2.04 5.77 -11.30
CA SER A 147 -1.18 6.34 -10.26
C SER A 147 -0.91 5.35 -9.14
N THR A 148 0.30 5.46 -8.58
CA THR A 148 0.66 4.76 -7.33
C THR A 148 0.36 5.54 -6.06
N MET A 149 -0.22 6.74 -6.21
CA MET A 149 -0.60 7.58 -5.08
C MET A 149 -1.75 6.97 -4.27
N ASN A 150 -1.89 7.44 -3.04
CA ASN A 150 -2.96 7.04 -2.11
C ASN A 150 -3.03 5.53 -1.83
N GLY A 151 -1.87 4.85 -1.89
CA GLY A 151 -1.76 3.42 -1.59
C GLY A 151 -2.24 2.52 -2.71
N ASN A 152 -2.05 2.92 -3.97
CA ASN A 152 -2.37 2.13 -5.16
C ASN A 152 -1.10 1.62 -5.86
N GLU A 153 -0.22 0.99 -5.09
CA GLU A 153 1.10 0.58 -5.56
C GLU A 153 1.03 -0.35 -6.76
N MET A 154 2.02 -0.27 -7.66
CA MET A 154 2.18 -1.29 -8.69
C MET A 154 2.75 -2.57 -8.07
N SER A 155 2.47 -3.70 -8.67
CA SER A 155 3.06 -5.00 -8.31
C SER A 155 3.47 -5.75 -9.57
N TYR A 156 4.48 -6.61 -9.52
CA TYR A 156 5.01 -7.26 -10.72
C TYR A 156 5.45 -8.68 -10.40
N ASN A 157 4.75 -9.64 -10.99
CA ASN A 157 5.12 -11.04 -10.91
C ASN A 157 6.16 -11.35 -12.00
N ALA A 158 7.40 -11.59 -11.58
CA ALA A 158 8.51 -11.86 -12.49
C ALA A 158 8.42 -13.21 -13.22
N GLU A 159 7.68 -14.19 -12.67
CA GLU A 159 7.50 -15.50 -13.30
C GLU A 159 6.48 -15.42 -14.44
N SER A 160 5.32 -14.82 -14.17
CA SER A 160 4.25 -14.65 -15.16
C SER A 160 4.43 -13.43 -16.05
N LYS A 161 5.39 -12.55 -15.74
CA LYS A 161 5.65 -11.30 -16.48
C LYS A 161 4.43 -10.38 -16.54
N VAL A 162 3.66 -10.33 -15.44
CA VAL A 162 2.45 -9.50 -15.32
C VAL A 162 2.69 -8.33 -14.36
N LEU A 163 2.48 -7.12 -14.84
CA LEU A 163 2.45 -5.88 -14.05
C LEU A 163 1.01 -5.54 -13.67
N VAL A 164 0.79 -5.20 -12.41
CA VAL A 164 -0.48 -4.74 -11.86
C VAL A 164 -0.42 -3.24 -11.57
N LEU A 165 -1.47 -2.52 -11.92
CA LEU A 165 -1.63 -1.09 -11.68
C LEU A 165 -3.11 -0.71 -11.56
N ALA A 166 -3.40 0.46 -10.99
CA ALA A 166 -4.76 0.96 -10.82
C ALA A 166 -5.00 2.25 -11.61
N ASP A 167 -6.21 2.36 -12.15
CA ASP A 167 -6.85 3.60 -12.54
C ASP A 167 -7.64 4.11 -11.33
N VAL A 168 -7.29 5.27 -10.78
CA VAL A 168 -7.87 5.77 -9.52
C VAL A 168 -8.65 7.05 -9.82
N PRO A 169 -9.93 7.18 -9.42
CA PRO A 169 -10.65 8.42 -9.67
C PRO A 169 -9.97 9.57 -8.92
N PHE A 170 -9.64 10.65 -9.62
CA PHE A 170 -9.11 11.86 -8.96
C PHE A 170 -10.09 12.36 -7.90
N VAL A 171 -11.39 12.30 -8.23
CA VAL A 171 -12.52 12.48 -7.34
C VAL A 171 -13.66 11.59 -7.82
N LEU A 172 -14.36 10.92 -6.91
CA LEU A 172 -15.51 10.10 -7.27
C LEU A 172 -16.69 10.97 -7.73
N LYS A 173 -17.20 10.71 -8.94
CA LYS A 173 -18.41 11.34 -9.48
C LYS A 173 -19.53 10.33 -9.64
N ALA A 174 -20.76 10.82 -9.77
CA ALA A 174 -21.92 9.96 -10.01
C ALA A 174 -21.77 9.05 -11.24
N ALA A 175 -21.18 9.56 -12.33
CA ALA A 175 -20.90 8.79 -13.54
C ALA A 175 -19.89 7.65 -13.33
N ASN A 176 -19.07 7.71 -12.27
CA ASN A 176 -18.08 6.69 -11.98
C ASN A 176 -18.64 5.49 -11.21
N MET A 177 -19.84 5.58 -10.62
CA MET A 177 -20.40 4.48 -9.82
C MET A 177 -20.69 3.21 -10.63
N SER A 178 -20.95 3.35 -11.93
CA SER A 178 -21.15 2.23 -12.86
C SER A 178 -19.83 1.67 -13.41
N TYR A 179 -18.73 2.42 -13.33
CA TYR A 179 -17.44 2.00 -13.86
C TYR A 179 -16.86 0.87 -13.00
N ARG A 180 -16.26 -0.12 -13.69
CA ARG A 180 -15.73 -1.33 -13.03
C ARG A 180 -14.23 -1.51 -13.23
N ASP A 181 -13.66 -1.08 -14.35
CA ASP A 181 -12.28 -1.38 -14.76
C ASP A 181 -11.24 -0.52 -14.01
N TRP A 182 -11.22 -0.62 -12.69
CA TRP A 182 -10.35 0.13 -11.79
C TRP A 182 -8.94 -0.45 -11.68
N LEU A 183 -8.79 -1.77 -11.87
CA LEU A 183 -7.50 -2.46 -11.76
C LEU A 183 -7.15 -3.07 -13.11
N TRP A 184 -5.86 -3.06 -13.43
CA TRP A 184 -5.33 -3.48 -14.71
C TRP A 184 -4.17 -4.44 -14.51
N LYS A 185 -4.09 -5.43 -15.40
CA LYS A 185 -2.99 -6.38 -15.55
C LYS A 185 -2.40 -6.19 -16.93
N LEU A 186 -1.12 -5.86 -17.00
CA LEU A 186 -0.33 -5.77 -18.23
C LEU A 186 0.54 -7.01 -18.36
N ASP A 187 0.35 -7.79 -19.42
CA ASP A 187 1.32 -8.79 -19.85
C ASP A 187 2.50 -8.07 -20.51
N THR A 188 3.66 -8.07 -19.86
CA THR A 188 4.85 -7.36 -20.35
C THR A 188 5.54 -8.07 -21.52
N GLN A 189 5.17 -9.32 -21.82
CA GLN A 189 5.70 -10.03 -22.99
C GLN A 189 4.95 -9.62 -24.25
N THR A 190 3.61 -9.59 -24.19
CA THR A 190 2.74 -9.29 -25.34
C THR A 190 2.35 -7.81 -25.45
N GLY A 191 2.30 -7.10 -24.32
CA GLY A 191 1.80 -5.74 -24.22
C GLY A 191 0.28 -5.65 -24.01
N ASP A 192 -0.39 -6.78 -23.82
CA ASP A 192 -1.85 -6.83 -23.67
C ASP A 192 -2.29 -6.44 -22.26
N PHE A 193 -3.41 -5.72 -22.20
CA PHE A 193 -4.04 -5.30 -20.95
C PHE A 193 -5.32 -6.10 -20.69
N ALA A 194 -5.49 -6.55 -19.45
CA ALA A 194 -6.72 -7.12 -18.92
C ALA A 194 -7.20 -6.31 -17.70
N THR A 195 -8.51 -6.26 -17.47
CA THR A 195 -9.09 -5.53 -16.35
C THR A 195 -9.53 -6.49 -15.23
N VAL A 196 -9.46 -6.01 -13.99
CA VAL A 196 -10.08 -6.66 -12.84
C VAL A 196 -11.06 -5.68 -12.24
N GLY A 197 -12.34 -6.02 -12.36
CA GLY A 197 -13.42 -5.09 -12.12
C GLY A 197 -14.05 -5.19 -10.73
N PHE A 198 -14.34 -4.06 -10.09
CA PHE A 198 -15.18 -4.00 -8.89
C PHE A 198 -16.06 -2.76 -8.87
N GLY A 199 -17.09 -2.76 -8.01
CA GLY A 199 -17.97 -1.62 -7.82
C GLY A 199 -17.76 -0.96 -6.47
N TYR A 200 -18.02 0.34 -6.43
CA TYR A 200 -18.11 1.07 -5.17
C TYR A 200 -19.35 0.64 -4.37
N PRO A 201 -19.26 0.55 -3.03
CA PRO A 201 -20.43 0.38 -2.17
C PRO A 201 -21.42 1.54 -2.34
N GLU A 202 -22.72 1.27 -2.23
CA GLU A 202 -23.78 2.28 -2.44
C GLU A 202 -23.67 3.51 -1.51
N ILE A 203 -23.13 3.36 -0.30
CA ILE A 203 -22.89 4.47 0.64
C ILE A 203 -21.98 5.56 0.06
N TYR A 204 -21.14 5.23 -0.92
CA TYR A 204 -20.22 6.18 -1.54
C TYR A 204 -20.89 7.28 -2.36
N LYS A 205 -22.20 7.16 -2.63
CA LYS A 205 -23.00 8.25 -3.19
C LYS A 205 -22.97 9.52 -2.33
N GLU A 206 -22.77 9.37 -1.02
CA GLU A 206 -22.68 10.50 -0.09
C GLU A 206 -21.36 11.28 -0.26
N TYR A 207 -20.30 10.59 -0.72
CA TYR A 207 -18.93 11.12 -0.82
C TYR A 207 -18.52 11.53 -2.23
N TYR A 208 -19.48 11.74 -3.15
CA TYR A 208 -19.18 12.37 -4.43
C TYR A 208 -18.47 13.70 -4.23
N ASP A 209 -17.57 14.06 -5.12
CA ASP A 209 -16.83 15.32 -5.06
C ASP A 209 -15.84 15.45 -3.89
N ASP A 210 -15.70 14.40 -3.05
CA ASP A 210 -14.76 14.36 -1.94
C ASP A 210 -13.45 13.63 -2.35
N PRO A 211 -12.31 14.34 -2.48
CA PRO A 211 -11.02 13.77 -2.87
C PRO A 211 -10.38 12.90 -1.76
N GLU A 212 -10.94 12.86 -0.55
CA GLU A 212 -10.39 12.08 0.55
C GLU A 212 -11.22 10.83 0.84
N LEU A 213 -12.55 10.95 0.82
CA LEU A 213 -13.46 9.86 1.16
C LEU A 213 -13.98 9.10 -0.06
N GLY A 214 -13.96 9.70 -1.27
CA GLY A 214 -14.39 9.05 -2.50
C GLY A 214 -13.35 8.09 -3.11
N MET A 215 -12.16 7.96 -2.52
CA MET A 215 -11.06 7.17 -3.07
C MET A 215 -11.04 5.72 -2.55
N PHE A 216 -10.33 4.87 -3.29
CA PHE A 216 -9.89 3.55 -2.83
C PHE A 216 -8.36 3.45 -2.88
N SER A 217 -7.83 2.50 -2.11
CA SER A 217 -6.46 2.02 -2.21
C SER A 217 -6.46 0.52 -2.50
N HIS A 218 -5.38 0.00 -3.08
CA HIS A 218 -5.26 -1.42 -3.36
C HIS A 218 -3.87 -1.96 -3.09
N THR A 219 -3.83 -3.24 -2.74
CA THR A 219 -2.61 -4.05 -2.71
C THR A 219 -2.88 -5.35 -3.46
N TYR A 220 -1.91 -5.82 -4.24
CA TYR A 220 -1.96 -7.13 -4.89
C TYR A 220 -1.03 -8.10 -4.17
N LEU A 221 -1.57 -9.25 -3.76
CA LEU A 221 -0.83 -10.34 -3.14
C LEU A 221 -0.47 -11.36 -4.23
N GLU A 222 0.73 -11.25 -4.77
CA GLU A 222 1.18 -12.04 -5.93
C GLU A 222 1.14 -13.54 -5.70
N ASP A 223 1.49 -14.00 -4.49
CA ASP A 223 1.50 -15.42 -4.11
C ASP A 223 0.09 -16.04 -4.04
N LYS A 224 -0.93 -15.21 -3.87
CA LYS A 224 -2.34 -15.61 -3.81
C LYS A 224 -3.14 -15.23 -5.06
N GLY A 225 -2.57 -14.43 -5.95
CA GLY A 225 -3.31 -13.84 -7.06
C GLY A 225 -4.49 -12.95 -6.61
N LEU A 226 -4.39 -12.36 -5.43
CA LEU A 226 -5.51 -11.73 -4.72
C LEU A 226 -5.35 -10.21 -4.66
N PHE A 227 -6.39 -9.48 -5.02
CA PHE A 227 -6.47 -8.03 -4.79
C PHE A 227 -7.17 -7.74 -3.46
N VAL A 228 -6.63 -6.79 -2.72
CA VAL A 228 -7.21 -6.28 -1.48
C VAL A 228 -7.52 -4.80 -1.67
N ILE A 229 -8.80 -4.45 -1.66
CA ILE A 229 -9.28 -3.09 -1.86
C ILE A 229 -9.71 -2.49 -0.52
N SER A 230 -9.16 -1.33 -0.20
CA SER A 230 -9.51 -0.55 0.98
C SER A 230 -10.21 0.74 0.56
N PHE A 231 -11.48 0.80 0.89
CA PHE A 231 -12.34 1.96 0.72
C PHE A 231 -12.14 2.91 1.90
N ALA A 232 -11.95 4.21 1.64
CA ALA A 232 -11.63 5.20 2.67
C ALA A 232 -12.69 5.37 3.79
N ALA A 233 -13.95 5.09 3.49
CA ALA A 233 -15.11 5.26 4.36
C ALA A 233 -15.86 3.93 4.60
N ASN A 234 -15.14 2.81 4.61
CA ASN A 234 -15.72 1.49 4.86
C ASN A 234 -14.78 0.65 5.74
N ASP A 235 -15.31 0.15 6.85
CA ASP A 235 -14.59 -0.72 7.78
C ASP A 235 -14.18 -2.05 7.13
N SER A 236 -14.93 -2.52 6.13
CA SER A 236 -14.61 -3.77 5.44
C SER A 236 -13.58 -3.58 4.33
N LEU A 237 -12.72 -4.58 4.15
CA LEU A 237 -11.87 -4.76 2.98
C LEU A 237 -12.62 -5.61 1.95
N LEU A 238 -12.45 -5.29 0.68
CA LEU A 238 -12.94 -6.11 -0.42
C LEU A 238 -11.79 -6.93 -0.99
N LEU A 239 -11.95 -8.25 -0.96
CA LEU A 239 -11.02 -9.22 -1.51
C LEU A 239 -11.55 -9.69 -2.87
N LEU A 240 -10.69 -9.66 -3.89
CA LEU A 240 -11.03 -10.09 -5.25
C LEU A 240 -9.97 -11.07 -5.76
N ASP A 241 -10.38 -12.30 -6.02
CA ASP A 241 -9.61 -13.24 -6.85
C ASP A 241 -10.33 -13.46 -8.20
N THR A 242 -9.90 -14.44 -8.99
CA THR A 242 -10.50 -14.72 -10.31
C THR A 242 -11.96 -15.20 -10.24
N ASP A 243 -12.40 -15.77 -9.11
CA ASP A 243 -13.63 -16.54 -9.00
C ASP A 243 -14.56 -16.03 -7.89
N GLN A 244 -14.06 -15.22 -6.96
CA GLN A 244 -14.76 -14.83 -5.75
C GLN A 244 -14.51 -13.38 -5.35
N THR A 245 -15.58 -12.80 -4.81
CA THR A 245 -15.59 -11.49 -4.16
C THR A 245 -15.98 -11.71 -2.71
N LEU A 246 -15.10 -11.35 -1.78
CA LEU A 246 -15.33 -11.53 -0.34
C LEU A 246 -15.13 -10.21 0.39
N TRP A 247 -16.03 -9.91 1.32
CA TRP A 247 -15.86 -8.78 2.25
C TRP A 247 -15.39 -9.31 3.60
N VAL A 248 -14.31 -8.75 4.11
CA VAL A 248 -13.74 -9.10 5.42
C VAL A 248 -13.65 -7.88 6.31
N ASP A 249 -13.80 -8.08 7.62
CA ASP A 249 -13.64 -7.00 8.58
C ASP A 249 -12.17 -6.55 8.63
N GLY A 250 -11.93 -5.29 8.25
CA GLY A 250 -10.64 -4.62 8.41
C GLY A 250 -10.79 -3.34 9.22
N GLY A 251 -11.80 -3.29 10.09
CA GLY A 251 -12.23 -2.09 10.79
C GLY A 251 -11.46 -1.82 12.08
N SER A 252 -11.32 -0.52 12.40
CA SER A 252 -10.73 -0.07 13.66
C SER A 252 -11.57 -0.50 14.86
N THR A 253 -10.93 -0.68 16.01
CA THR A 253 -11.63 -0.83 17.30
C THR A 253 -12.21 0.49 17.82
N ARG A 254 -11.78 1.63 17.25
CA ARG A 254 -12.37 2.95 17.50
C ARG A 254 -13.58 3.18 16.60
N SER A 255 -14.58 3.86 17.13
CA SER A 255 -15.69 4.36 16.31
C SER A 255 -15.19 5.45 15.38
N LEU A 256 -15.43 5.27 14.08
CA LEU A 256 -15.00 6.21 13.04
C LEU A 256 -16.17 7.08 12.58
N THR A 257 -15.87 8.34 12.23
CA THR A 257 -16.84 9.28 11.69
C THR A 257 -16.40 9.70 10.29
N PHE A 258 -17.18 9.34 9.26
CA PHE A 258 -16.86 9.69 7.87
C PHE A 258 -17.64 10.95 7.46
N GLN A 259 -17.09 12.11 7.78
CA GLN A 259 -17.69 13.39 7.45
C GLN A 259 -17.10 13.95 6.17
N LYS A 260 -17.97 14.21 5.19
CA LYS A 260 -17.61 14.87 3.94
C LYS A 260 -17.02 16.25 4.18
N GLY A 261 -15.97 16.59 3.44
CA GLY A 261 -15.44 17.94 3.38
C GLY A 261 -16.38 18.91 2.65
N LYS A 262 -15.92 20.15 2.52
CA LYS A 262 -16.65 21.22 1.83
C LYS A 262 -15.78 21.87 0.77
N THR A 263 -16.39 22.42 -0.26
CA THR A 263 -15.71 23.24 -1.26
C THR A 263 -16.07 24.70 -1.06
N GLU A 264 -15.07 25.57 -0.98
CA GLU A 264 -15.26 27.01 -0.85
C GLU A 264 -14.63 27.76 -2.04
N PRO A 265 -15.29 28.77 -2.61
CA PRO A 265 -14.69 29.63 -3.60
C PRO A 265 -13.64 30.55 -2.95
N ARG A 266 -12.44 30.61 -3.53
CA ARG A 266 -11.35 31.53 -3.18
C ARG A 266 -10.86 32.25 -4.44
N GLY A 267 -11.51 33.38 -4.74
CA GLY A 267 -11.27 34.12 -5.97
C GLY A 267 -11.71 33.30 -7.18
N GLU A 268 -10.77 33.03 -8.10
CA GLU A 268 -11.02 32.21 -9.31
C GLU A 268 -10.92 30.69 -9.05
N TRP A 269 -10.49 30.28 -7.86
CA TRP A 269 -10.28 28.88 -7.51
C TRP A 269 -11.38 28.36 -6.60
N THR A 270 -11.70 27.07 -6.72
CA THR A 270 -12.47 26.35 -5.70
C THR A 270 -11.50 25.51 -4.88
N VAL A 271 -11.51 25.69 -3.56
CA VAL A 271 -10.63 24.97 -2.64
C VAL A 271 -11.46 23.96 -1.87
N PHE A 272 -10.97 22.72 -1.83
CA PHE A 272 -11.53 21.70 -0.94
C PHE A 272 -10.98 21.88 0.47
N LEU A 273 -11.88 21.91 1.45
CA LEU A 273 -11.59 21.95 2.87
C LEU A 273 -12.02 20.62 3.48
N PRO A 274 -11.06 19.75 3.88
CA PRO A 274 -11.40 18.50 4.54
C PRO A 274 -12.06 18.77 5.89
N SER A 275 -12.96 17.87 6.33
CA SER A 275 -13.46 17.94 7.69
C SER A 275 -12.38 17.48 8.67
N MET A 276 -12.14 18.27 9.72
CA MET A 276 -11.20 17.94 10.79
C MET A 276 -11.69 16.78 11.68
N GLU A 277 -13.01 16.54 11.70
CA GLU A 277 -13.65 15.47 12.47
C GLU A 277 -13.66 14.15 11.69
N THR A 278 -13.25 14.16 10.42
CA THR A 278 -13.34 12.97 9.56
C THR A 278 -12.24 11.96 9.88
N SER A 279 -12.67 10.71 10.07
CA SER A 279 -11.85 9.52 10.01
C SER A 279 -11.71 9.05 8.57
N ARG A 280 -10.68 8.26 8.26
CA ARG A 280 -10.53 7.60 6.96
C ARG A 280 -9.54 6.45 7.02
N TYR A 281 -9.90 5.37 6.34
CA TYR A 281 -8.94 4.37 5.91
C TYR A 281 -8.11 4.92 4.75
N LYS A 282 -6.84 4.54 4.69
CA LYS A 282 -5.90 5.00 3.66
C LYS A 282 -5.26 3.80 2.96
N GLY A 283 -4.00 3.94 2.58
CA GLY A 283 -3.23 2.91 1.90
C GLY A 283 -3.09 1.65 2.74
N THR A 284 -2.89 0.55 2.03
CA THR A 284 -2.56 -0.74 2.60
C THR A 284 -1.18 -1.17 2.15
N GLN A 285 -0.49 -1.97 2.97
CA GLN A 285 0.84 -2.49 2.65
C GLN A 285 0.93 -3.94 3.09
N PHE A 286 1.51 -4.78 2.24
CA PHE A 286 1.79 -6.16 2.58
C PHE A 286 3.25 -6.34 2.94
N ASP A 287 3.47 -7.10 4.00
CA ASP A 287 4.77 -7.57 4.40
C ASP A 287 4.91 -9.06 4.03
N PRO A 288 5.67 -9.38 2.98
CA PRO A 288 5.77 -10.75 2.47
C PRO A 288 6.55 -11.68 3.41
N TYR A 289 7.41 -11.17 4.29
CA TYR A 289 8.26 -12.00 5.14
C TYR A 289 7.52 -12.53 6.36
N ARG A 290 6.66 -11.70 6.97
CA ARG A 290 5.81 -12.11 8.10
C ARG A 290 4.38 -12.44 7.69
N LYS A 291 4.04 -12.25 6.41
CA LYS A 291 2.70 -12.42 5.85
C LYS A 291 1.67 -11.65 6.65
N ARG A 292 1.91 -10.34 6.73
CA ARG A 292 1.08 -9.39 7.48
C ARG A 292 0.60 -8.29 6.56
N PHE A 293 -0.66 -7.95 6.70
CA PHE A 293 -1.27 -6.86 5.97
C PHE A 293 -1.50 -5.68 6.91
N TRP A 294 -1.02 -4.51 6.53
CA TRP A 294 -1.07 -3.29 7.33
C TRP A 294 -2.02 -2.32 6.66
N ARG A 295 -3.13 -2.00 7.32
CA ARG A 295 -4.09 -0.99 6.87
C ARG A 295 -3.96 0.25 7.73
N TYR A 296 -3.61 1.37 7.12
CA TYR A 296 -3.50 2.65 7.82
C TYR A 296 -4.87 3.31 7.98
N VAL A 297 -5.13 3.85 9.17
CA VAL A 297 -6.32 4.62 9.52
C VAL A 297 -5.92 5.96 10.11
N ASP A 298 -6.52 7.04 9.60
CA ASP A 298 -6.64 8.30 10.35
C ASP A 298 -7.94 8.25 11.13
N ILE A 299 -7.83 8.26 12.46
CA ILE A 299 -8.98 8.13 13.35
C ILE A 299 -9.62 9.51 13.55
N GLN A 300 -8.83 10.50 13.97
CA GLN A 300 -9.33 11.84 14.23
C GLN A 300 -8.20 12.86 14.11
N THR A 301 -8.53 14.08 13.65
CA THR A 301 -7.61 15.21 13.72
C THR A 301 -8.03 16.20 14.80
N TYR A 302 -7.12 16.49 15.71
CA TYR A 302 -7.30 17.46 16.78
C TYR A 302 -6.56 18.75 16.43
N LYS A 303 -7.22 19.90 16.60
CA LYS A 303 -6.55 21.21 16.56
C LYS A 303 -5.92 21.47 17.93
N LEU A 304 -4.60 21.66 17.95
CA LEU A 304 -3.85 21.98 19.17
C LEU A 304 -3.75 23.49 19.37
N GLU A 305 -3.29 24.21 18.34
CA GLU A 305 -3.08 25.66 18.33
C GLU A 305 -3.45 26.22 16.93
N GLU A 306 -3.28 27.52 16.71
CA GLU A 306 -3.35 28.10 15.36
C GLU A 306 -2.33 27.39 14.46
N ASP A 307 -2.80 26.84 13.34
CA ASP A 307 -2.03 26.07 12.35
C ASP A 307 -1.28 24.81 12.87
N LYS A 308 -1.59 24.33 14.08
CA LYS A 308 -1.05 23.06 14.60
C LYS A 308 -2.14 22.03 14.82
N PHE A 309 -1.98 20.89 14.16
CA PHE A 309 -2.89 19.77 14.24
C PHE A 309 -2.15 18.52 14.72
N LYS A 310 -2.87 17.61 15.37
CA LYS A 310 -2.41 16.27 15.73
C LYS A 310 -3.41 15.27 15.17
N ASN A 311 -2.92 14.27 14.44
CA ASN A 311 -3.76 13.16 14.02
C ASN A 311 -3.52 12.00 14.97
N GLU A 312 -4.61 11.43 15.46
CA GLU A 312 -4.59 10.08 16.02
C GLU A 312 -4.72 9.09 14.87
N SER A 313 -3.75 8.19 14.78
CA SER A 313 -3.63 7.24 13.68
C SER A 313 -3.42 5.84 14.23
N SER A 314 -3.81 4.83 13.45
CA SER A 314 -3.49 3.44 13.76
C SER A 314 -3.13 2.64 12.52
N PHE A 315 -2.41 1.55 12.72
CA PHE A 315 -2.31 0.46 11.77
C PHE A 315 -3.14 -0.72 12.27
N ILE A 316 -4.10 -1.15 11.47
CA ILE A 316 -4.79 -2.43 11.66
C ILE A 316 -3.94 -3.48 10.96
N VAL A 317 -3.50 -4.47 11.72
CA VAL A 317 -2.65 -5.55 11.24
C VAL A 317 -3.48 -6.82 11.11
N LEU A 318 -3.53 -7.36 9.90
CA LEU A 318 -4.18 -8.63 9.61
C LEU A 318 -3.13 -9.71 9.27
N ASP A 319 -3.47 -10.97 9.55
CA ASP A 319 -2.68 -12.10 9.08
C ASP A 319 -2.94 -12.40 7.58
N GLN A 320 -2.29 -13.43 7.07
CA GLN A 320 -2.43 -13.84 5.66
C GLN A 320 -3.87 -14.25 5.30
N ASP A 321 -4.69 -14.64 6.28
CA ASP A 321 -6.07 -15.12 6.10
C ASP A 321 -7.07 -14.00 6.44
N PHE A 322 -6.59 -12.77 6.58
CA PHE A 322 -7.36 -11.56 6.89
C PHE A 322 -8.06 -11.58 8.25
N ASN A 323 -7.53 -12.34 9.21
CA ASN A 323 -7.94 -12.18 10.61
C ASN A 323 -7.21 -10.99 11.22
N LYS A 324 -7.92 -10.14 11.97
CA LYS A 324 -7.30 -9.03 12.70
C LYS A 324 -6.42 -9.58 13.83
N VAL A 325 -5.13 -9.25 13.80
CA VAL A 325 -4.13 -9.64 14.80
C VAL A 325 -3.85 -8.51 15.77
N ALA A 326 -3.76 -7.28 15.25
CA ALA A 326 -3.49 -6.12 16.09
C ALA A 326 -4.11 -4.83 15.55
N GLU A 327 -4.23 -3.84 16.42
CA GLU A 327 -4.34 -2.43 16.07
C GLU A 327 -3.29 -1.63 16.86
N LEU A 328 -2.38 -0.99 16.14
CA LEU A 328 -1.23 -0.29 16.70
C LEU A 328 -1.39 1.22 16.53
N PHE A 329 -1.54 1.96 17.62
CA PHE A 329 -1.78 3.40 17.63
C PHE A 329 -0.47 4.19 17.59
N PHE A 330 -0.45 5.33 16.90
CA PHE A 330 0.73 6.20 16.80
C PHE A 330 0.37 7.65 16.43
N ASP A 331 1.36 8.54 16.61
CA ASP A 331 1.30 9.94 16.16
C ASP A 331 2.02 10.05 14.80
N ASN A 332 1.26 10.35 13.74
CA ASN A 332 1.79 10.42 12.37
C ASN A 332 2.74 11.61 12.13
N ARG A 333 2.90 12.52 13.11
CA ARG A 333 3.93 13.57 13.10
C ARG A 333 5.30 13.07 13.55
N LYS A 334 5.35 11.87 14.16
CA LYS A 334 6.59 11.23 14.61
C LYS A 334 6.99 10.08 13.70
N ILE A 335 6.01 9.32 13.21
CA ILE A 335 6.24 8.12 12.40
C ILE A 335 5.41 8.25 11.12
N LEU A 336 6.05 8.14 9.97
CA LEU A 336 5.38 8.18 8.68
C LEU A 336 4.58 6.89 8.43
N THR A 337 3.56 6.99 7.59
CA THR A 337 2.49 5.98 7.49
C THR A 337 2.73 4.91 6.43
N THR A 338 3.86 5.01 5.72
CA THR A 338 4.33 4.00 4.79
C THR A 338 5.75 3.58 5.12
N GLY A 339 6.11 2.38 4.70
CA GLY A 339 7.34 1.71 5.07
C GLY A 339 7.77 0.66 4.05
N PHE A 340 8.73 -0.16 4.45
CA PHE A 340 9.22 -1.26 3.63
C PHE A 340 9.52 -2.49 4.48
N SER A 341 9.54 -3.65 3.83
CA SER A 341 9.73 -4.94 4.50
C SER A 341 11.08 -5.55 4.11
N THR A 342 11.77 -6.11 5.10
CA THR A 342 12.92 -7.00 4.88
C THR A 342 12.71 -8.31 5.66
N PRO A 343 13.55 -9.34 5.47
CA PRO A 343 13.50 -10.55 6.30
C PRO A 343 13.56 -10.27 7.81
N ASN A 344 14.21 -9.18 8.23
CA ASN A 344 14.41 -8.86 9.64
C ASN A 344 13.27 -8.03 10.27
N GLY A 345 12.43 -7.35 9.48
CA GLY A 345 11.39 -6.49 10.05
C GLY A 345 10.71 -5.55 9.05
N PHE A 346 9.65 -4.89 9.52
CA PHE A 346 8.91 -3.87 8.78
C PHE A 346 9.37 -2.52 9.29
N TYR A 347 9.76 -1.64 8.38
CA TYR A 347 10.46 -0.41 8.71
C TYR A 347 9.60 0.79 8.39
N LEU A 348 9.36 1.64 9.37
CA LEU A 348 8.65 2.90 9.22
C LEU A 348 9.61 4.07 9.41
N LYS A 349 9.56 5.05 8.51
CA LYS A 349 10.42 6.24 8.58
C LYS A 349 10.02 7.14 9.76
N LEU A 350 11.00 7.67 10.49
CA LEU A 350 10.78 8.77 11.42
C LEU A 350 10.52 10.06 10.65
N ALA A 351 9.50 10.81 11.06
CA ALA A 351 9.10 12.06 10.43
C ALA A 351 10.09 13.20 10.73
N GLU A 352 10.66 13.21 11.95
CA GLU A 352 11.75 14.11 12.31
C GLU A 352 13.07 13.57 11.78
N GLN A 353 13.88 14.46 11.19
CA GLN A 353 15.20 14.13 10.68
C GLN A 353 16.16 13.91 11.85
N ASP A 354 16.97 12.85 11.78
CA ASP A 354 18.03 12.57 12.75
C ASP A 354 19.20 13.55 12.57
N SER A 355 19.61 13.78 11.32
CA SER A 355 20.61 14.78 10.96
C SER A 355 20.49 15.21 9.50
N ASP A 356 21.26 16.22 9.10
CA ASP A 356 21.37 16.65 7.69
C ASP A 356 21.94 15.53 6.80
N ASP A 357 22.69 14.59 7.37
CA ASP A 357 23.39 13.53 6.64
C ASP A 357 22.68 12.18 6.69
N ARG A 358 21.71 11.99 7.60
CA ARG A 358 21.08 10.69 7.83
C ARG A 358 19.60 10.78 8.18
N GLU A 359 18.85 9.77 7.76
CA GLU A 359 17.45 9.59 8.17
C GLU A 359 17.20 8.20 8.77
N ALA A 360 16.27 8.16 9.71
CA ALA A 360 16.04 7.02 10.59
C ALA A 360 14.75 6.26 10.25
N TYR A 361 14.81 4.94 10.37
CA TYR A 361 13.73 4.00 10.07
C TYR A 361 13.61 2.97 11.18
N LEU A 362 12.44 2.95 11.83
CA LEU A 362 12.15 2.13 12.99
C LEU A 362 11.75 0.72 12.57
N ARG A 363 12.41 -0.30 13.13
CA ARG A 363 12.04 -1.71 12.94
C ARG A 363 10.89 -2.09 13.85
N ILE A 364 9.75 -2.40 13.26
CA ILE A 364 8.56 -2.90 13.95
C ILE A 364 8.54 -4.42 13.89
N GLN A 365 8.37 -5.07 15.04
CA GLN A 365 8.25 -6.52 15.15
C GLN A 365 7.04 -6.88 16.02
N LEU A 366 6.04 -7.48 15.38
CA LEU A 366 4.80 -7.96 15.99
C LEU A 366 4.81 -9.48 16.13
#